data_AF-A0AAW1CR75-F1
#
_entry.id   AF-A0AAW1CR75-F1
#
_cell.length_a   1.000
_cell.length_b   1.000
_cell.length_c   1.000
_cell.angle_alpha   90.00
_cell.angle_beta   90.00
_cell.angle_gamma   90.00
#
_symmetry.space_group_name_H-M   'P 1'
#
loop_
_entity.id
_entity.type
_entity.pdbx_description
1 polymer ?
#
loop_
_entity_poly.entity_id
_entity_poly.type
_entity_poly.pdbx_seq_one_letter_code
_entity_poly.pdbx_strand_id
1 'polypeptide(L)' 'MVLWAALLVIHGATIAGSMPAGGTPENITVTFLSPTEVRVSWTTEKESVEKYDVTYKPIEARSARH' A
#
# COMPACT_ATOMS: atom_id res chain seq x y z
N MET A 1 -10.67 39.64 9.36
CA MET A 1 -11.26 38.72 8.36
C MET A 1 -10.21 37.80 7.71
N VAL A 2 -8.99 38.27 7.46
CA VAL A 2 -7.94 37.46 6.80
C VAL A 2 -7.30 36.39 7.71
N LEU A 3 -7.10 36.69 9.00
CA LEU A 3 -6.51 35.76 9.98
C LEU A 3 -7.36 34.51 10.24
N TRP A 4 -8.68 34.62 10.15
CA TRP A 4 -9.61 33.48 10.31
C TRP A 4 -9.60 32.55 9.08
N ALA A 5 -9.47 33.11 7.88
CA ALA A 5 -9.38 32.33 6.65
C ALA A 5 -8.09 31.49 6.60
N ALA A 6 -6.96 32.04 7.06
CA ALA A 6 -5.70 31.29 7.15
C ALA A 6 -5.80 30.10 8.12
N LEU A 7 -6.52 30.24 9.23
CA LEU A 7 -6.71 29.15 10.20
C LEU A 7 -7.55 28.00 9.61
N LEU A 8 -8.59 28.31 8.82
CA LEU A 8 -9.39 27.30 8.11
C LEU A 8 -8.57 26.52 7.07
N VAL A 9 -7.64 27.18 6.37
CA VAL A 9 -6.77 26.54 5.38
C VAL A 9 -5.79 25.56 6.06
N ILE A 10 -5.25 25.94 7.22
CA ILE A 10 -4.31 25.09 7.97
C ILE A 10 -5.02 23.86 8.57
N HIS A 11 -6.27 23.99 9.04
CA HIS A 11 -7.06 22.85 9.54
C HIS A 11 -7.67 21.99 8.42
N GLY A 12 -7.94 22.56 7.24
CA GLY A 12 -8.44 21.80 6.09
C GLY A 12 -7.40 20.86 5.49
N ALA A 13 -6.12 21.22 5.54
CA ALA A 13 -5.02 20.42 5.01
C ALA A 13 -4.64 19.22 5.89
N THR A 14 -4.95 19.23 7.19
CA THR A 14 -4.60 18.13 8.11
C THR A 14 -5.60 16.98 8.13
N ILE A 15 -6.81 17.18 7.59
CA ILE A 15 -7.88 16.16 7.58
C ILE A 15 -7.83 15.29 6.31
N ALA A 16 -7.13 15.73 5.25
CA ALA A 16 -6.99 14.98 4.00
C ALA A 16 -5.86 13.91 4.04
N GLY A 17 -5.11 13.80 5.13
CA GLY A 17 -3.92 12.95 5.22
C GLY A 17 -4.15 11.50 5.66
N SER A 18 -5.39 11.10 5.97
CA SER A 18 -5.66 9.77 6.53
C SER A 18 -7.00 9.16 6.10
N MET A 19 -7.49 9.48 4.90
CA MET A 19 -8.48 8.60 4.29
C MET A 19 -7.75 7.33 3.86
N PRO A 20 -8.18 6.12 4.28
CA PRO A 20 -7.66 4.91 3.67
C PRO A 20 -7.93 5.06 2.18
N ALA A 21 -6.84 5.20 1.40
CA ALA A 21 -6.96 5.31 -0.04
C ALA A 21 -7.61 3.99 -0.50
N GLY A 22 -8.91 4.05 -0.81
CA GLY A 22 -9.65 2.91 -1.35
C GLY A 22 -8.83 2.36 -2.50
N GLY A 23 -8.50 1.08 -2.45
CA GLY A 23 -7.50 0.47 -3.32
C GLY A 23 -6.27 -0.08 -2.59
N THR A 24 -6.20 -0.01 -1.27
CA THR A 24 -5.24 -0.85 -0.52
C THR A 24 -5.61 -2.32 -0.71
N PRO A 25 -4.68 -3.21 -1.12
CA PRO A 25 -4.92 -4.65 -1.17
C PRO A 25 -5.25 -5.23 0.20
N GLU A 26 -6.23 -6.12 0.24
CA GLU A 26 -6.63 -6.86 1.44
C GLU A 26 -6.53 -8.37 1.22
N ASN A 27 -6.58 -9.16 2.29
CA ASN A 27 -6.57 -10.64 2.23
C ASN A 27 -5.43 -11.22 1.37
N ILE A 28 -4.22 -10.65 1.50
CA ILE A 28 -3.06 -11.08 0.73
C ILE A 28 -2.73 -12.53 1.07
N THR A 29 -2.78 -13.39 0.06
CA THR A 29 -2.40 -14.81 0.15
C THR A 29 -1.26 -15.07 -0.80
N VAL A 30 -0.26 -15.83 -0.33
CA VAL A 30 0.88 -16.27 -1.13
C VAL A 30 0.88 -17.78 -1.17
N THR A 31 0.82 -18.34 -2.38
CA THR A 31 0.82 -19.78 -2.62
C THR A 31 2.07 -20.16 -3.41
N PHE A 32 2.84 -21.12 -2.90
CA PHE A 32 3.99 -21.67 -3.60
C PHE A 32 3.52 -22.67 -4.66
N LEU A 33 3.87 -22.41 -5.92
CA LEU A 33 3.57 -23.31 -7.04
C LEU A 33 4.74 -24.25 -7.32
N SER A 34 5.97 -23.73 -7.17
CA SER A 34 7.23 -24.47 -7.30
C SER A 34 8.29 -23.83 -6.39
N PRO A 35 9.51 -24.40 -6.30
CA PRO A 35 10.59 -23.78 -5.53
C PRO A 35 10.97 -22.37 -5.98
N THR A 36 10.65 -21.98 -7.23
CA THR A 36 11.01 -20.66 -7.81
C THR A 36 9.80 -19.85 -8.26
N GLU A 37 8.58 -20.32 -8.01
CA GLU A 37 7.35 -19.67 -8.48
C GLU A 37 6.33 -19.55 -7.36
N VAL A 38 5.79 -18.35 -7.20
CA VAL A 38 4.75 -18.03 -6.24
C VAL A 38 3.58 -17.34 -6.93
N ARG A 39 2.37 -17.64 -6.48
CA ARG A 39 1.16 -16.91 -6.81
C ARG A 39 0.79 -16.01 -5.64
N VAL A 40 0.54 -14.74 -5.93
CA VAL A 40 0.05 -13.77 -4.94
C VAL A 40 -1.35 -13.35 -5.35
N SER A 41 -2.29 -13.37 -4.41
CA SER A 41 -3.67 -12.92 -4.62
C SER A 41 -4.11 -12.01 -3.48
N TRP A 42 -5.00 -11.08 -3.78
CA TRP A 42 -5.56 -10.12 -2.82
C TRP A 42 -6.96 -9.72 -3.25
N THR A 43 -7.69 -9.08 -2.35
CA THR A 43 -8.99 -8.43 -2.60
C THR A 43 -8.83 -6.91 -2.55
N THR A 44 -9.80 -6.18 -3.10
CA THR A 44 -9.85 -4.71 -3.02
C THR A 44 -11.29 -4.24 -2.95
N GLU A 45 -11.54 -3.21 -2.14
CA GLU A 45 -12.86 -2.57 -2.04
C GLU A 45 -13.12 -1.58 -3.18
N LYS A 46 -12.09 -1.21 -3.94
CA LYS A 46 -12.22 -0.24 -5.03
C LYS A 46 -12.51 -0.94 -6.36
N GLU A 47 -13.58 -0.52 -7.03
CA GLU A 47 -13.98 -1.06 -8.34
C GLU A 47 -12.91 -0.88 -9.43
N SER A 48 -12.12 0.19 -9.36
CA SER A 48 -11.06 0.48 -10.33
C SER A 48 -9.72 0.80 -9.65
N VAL A 49 -8.74 -0.06 -9.86
CA VAL A 49 -7.35 0.20 -9.49
C VAL A 49 -6.49 0.11 -10.74
N GLU A 50 -5.68 1.14 -10.96
CA GLU A 50 -4.85 1.27 -12.16
C GLU A 50 -3.70 0.25 -12.18
N LYS A 51 -3.01 0.09 -11.04
CA LYS A 51 -1.87 -0.81 -10.88
C LYS A 51 -1.61 -1.11 -9.40
N TYR A 52 -1.02 -2.27 -9.14
CA TYR A 52 -0.41 -2.61 -7.86
C TYR A 52 1.09 -2.83 -8.04
N ASP A 53 1.89 -2.23 -7.16
CA ASP A 53 3.33 -2.48 -7.11
C ASP A 53 3.61 -3.61 -6.11
N VAL A 54 4.14 -4.73 -6.61
CA VAL A 54 4.47 -5.91 -5.79
C VAL A 54 5.97 -5.93 -5.51
N THR A 55 6.35 -5.86 -4.23
CA THR A 55 7.75 -5.94 -3.81
C THR A 55 8.01 -7.26 -3.10
N TYR A 56 8.94 -8.05 -3.62
CA TYR A 56 9.44 -9.25 -2.97
C TYR A 56 10.78 -8.97 -2.30
N LYS A 57 10.90 -9.32 -1.01
CA LYS A 57 12.15 -9.20 -0.25
C LYS A 57 12.46 -10.54 0.43
N PRO A 58 13.46 -11.30 -0.05
CA PRO A 58 13.91 -12.52 0.61
C PRO A 58 14.36 -12.23 2.04
N ILE A 59 14.05 -13.13 2.97
CA ILE A 59 14.47 -13.04 4.38
C ILE A 59 15.96 -13.45 4.52
N GLU A 60 16.47 -14.29 3.61
CA GLU A 60 17.80 -14.91 3.64
C GLU A 60 18.72 -14.40 2.51
N ALA A 61 18.85 -13.08 2.33
CA ALA A 61 20.02 -12.49 1.66
C ALA A 61 21.20 -12.30 2.64
N ARG A 62 21.20 -13.02 3.78
CA ARG A 62 22.29 -13.02 4.74
C ARG A 62 23.24 -14.17 4.39
N SER A 63 24.20 -13.87 3.52
CA SER A 63 25.49 -14.57 3.46
C SER A 63 25.45 -16.07 3.11
N ALA A 64 25.07 -16.41 1.88
CA ALA A 64 25.75 -17.51 1.19
C ALA A 64 27.17 -17.03 0.82
N ARG A 65 28.03 -16.88 1.84
CA ARG A 65 29.49 -16.85 1.63
C ARG A 65 29.92 -18.31 1.58
N HIS A 66 30.31 -18.74 0.39
CA HIS A 66 31.13 -19.93 0.19
C HIS A 66 32.48 -19.78 0.90
#